data_AF-A0A9D6Z0T1-F1
#
_entry.id   AF-A0A9D6Z0T1-F1
#
_cell.length_a   1.000
_cell.length_b   1.000
_cell.length_c   1.000
_cell.angle_alpha   90.00
_cell.angle_beta   90.00
_cell.angle_gamma   90.00
#
_symmetry.space_group_name_H-M   'P 1'
#
loop_
_entity.id
_entity.type
_entity.pdbx_description
1 polymer ?
#
loop_
_entity_poly.entity_id
_entity_poly.type
_entity_poly.pdbx_seq_one_letter_code
_entity_poly.pdbx_strand_id
1 'polypeptide(L)'
;MKPDKTDPSLQVAENGSEQEKPRTVLDSNIADSIDMLVEYLVDNQINGIHPLIMGEVEKRLIIKVLERSRGNKLQAARLLGMSRNTFSRKIQKLVVSSSLGDEESEM
;
A
#
# COMPACT_ATOMS: atom_id res chain seq x y z
N MET A 1 10.87 -61.42 23.41
CA MET A 1 12.23 -61.32 22.85
C MET A 1 12.13 -60.63 21.48
N LYS A 2 12.73 -59.43 21.30
CA LYS A 2 12.96 -58.77 19.99
C LYS A 2 14.32 -59.25 19.41
N PRO A 3 14.67 -59.06 18.11
CA PRO A 3 15.05 -57.77 17.47
C PRO A 3 14.47 -57.58 16.05
N ASP A 4 13.97 -56.41 15.64
CA ASP A 4 14.70 -55.25 15.03
C ASP A 4 15.71 -55.58 13.91
N LYS A 5 15.32 -55.23 12.68
CA LYS A 5 16.20 -54.65 11.65
C LYS A 5 15.37 -53.63 10.86
N THR A 6 15.39 -52.40 11.37
CA THR A 6 15.66 -51.17 10.61
C THR A 6 15.83 -51.38 9.10
N ASP A 7 14.89 -50.87 8.30
CA ASP A 7 15.20 -50.31 6.98
C ASP A 7 14.84 -48.81 7.01
N PRO A 8 15.85 -47.91 7.04
CA PRO A 8 15.65 -46.48 7.07
C PRO A 8 15.78 -45.92 5.64
N SER A 9 14.69 -45.71 4.92
CA SER A 9 14.64 -44.98 3.63
C SER A 9 13.17 -44.88 3.20
N LEU A 10 12.53 -43.75 2.93
CA LEU A 10 12.95 -42.38 2.67
C LEU A 10 11.91 -41.42 3.26
N GLN A 11 12.39 -40.38 3.93
CA GLN A 11 11.65 -39.14 4.13
C GLN A 11 11.71 -38.34 2.84
N VAL A 12 10.56 -37.90 2.32
CA VAL A 12 10.44 -36.62 1.61
C VAL A 12 9.05 -36.05 1.89
N ALA A 13 8.87 -35.56 3.11
CA ALA A 13 7.80 -34.62 3.43
C ALA A 13 8.44 -33.23 3.48
N GLU A 14 8.83 -32.72 2.31
CA GLU A 14 9.39 -31.38 2.19
C GLU A 14 8.30 -30.39 1.80
N ASN A 15 7.87 -29.67 2.83
CA ASN A 15 7.60 -28.24 2.85
C ASN A 15 6.53 -27.71 1.88
N GLY A 16 5.36 -27.44 2.48
CA GLY A 16 4.41 -26.48 1.95
C GLY A 16 5.11 -25.15 1.68
N SER A 17 4.94 -24.68 0.45
CA SER A 17 5.45 -23.40 -0.01
C SER A 17 4.72 -22.27 0.70
N GLU A 18 5.22 -21.87 1.88
CA GLU A 18 5.02 -20.53 2.38
C GLU A 18 5.70 -19.58 1.40
N GLN A 19 4.90 -19.04 0.48
CA GLN A 19 5.35 -17.98 -0.41
C GLN A 19 5.67 -16.75 0.44
N GLU A 20 6.94 -16.59 0.79
CA GLU A 20 7.48 -15.35 1.33
C GLU A 20 7.15 -14.23 0.35
N LYS A 21 6.11 -13.44 0.67
CA LYS A 21 5.84 -12.19 -0.03
C LYS A 21 7.11 -11.34 0.08
N PRO A 22 7.62 -10.75 -1.02
CA PRO A 22 8.79 -9.90 -0.96
C PRO A 22 8.50 -8.78 0.05
N ARG A 23 9.27 -8.75 1.15
CA ARG A 23 9.28 -7.60 2.04
C ARG A 23 9.89 -6.47 1.24
N THR A 24 9.05 -5.62 0.66
CA THR A 24 9.48 -4.36 0.10
C THR A 24 10.01 -3.54 1.27
N VAL A 25 11.32 -3.57 1.49
CA VAL A 25 11.99 -2.63 2.36
C VAL A 25 11.75 -1.26 1.71
N LEU A 26 11.10 -0.33 2.43
CA LEU A 26 11.10 1.06 1.99
C LEU A 26 12.55 1.50 2.00
N ASP A 27 13.09 1.89 0.83
CA ASP A 27 14.45 2.40 0.71
C ASP A 27 14.67 3.50 1.76
N SER A 28 15.83 3.48 2.42
CA SER A 28 16.13 4.33 3.59
C SER A 28 15.86 5.83 3.34
N ASN A 29 15.97 6.30 2.10
CA ASN A 29 15.71 7.68 1.72
C ASN A 29 14.25 8.15 1.93
N ILE A 30 13.26 7.26 1.79
CA ILE A 30 11.84 7.60 1.98
C ILE A 30 11.53 7.69 3.47
N ALA A 31 12.07 6.78 4.28
CA ALA A 31 11.88 6.79 5.73
C ALA A 31 12.42 8.10 6.32
N ASP A 32 13.67 8.45 6.00
CA ASP A 32 14.30 9.69 6.47
C ASP A 32 13.49 10.94 6.05
N SER A 33 12.96 10.94 4.83
CA SER A 33 12.14 12.05 4.33
C SER A 33 10.81 12.19 5.07
N ILE A 34 10.19 11.06 5.45
CA ILE A 34 8.95 11.05 6.23
C ILE A 34 9.24 11.54 7.65
N ASP A 35 10.31 11.08 8.28
CA ASP A 35 10.69 11.49 9.64
C ASP A 35 10.93 13.00 9.68
N MET A 36 11.71 13.55 8.75
CA MET A 36 11.92 15.01 8.64
C MET A 36 10.61 15.78 8.44
N LEU A 37 9.70 15.26 7.61
CA LEU A 37 8.40 15.89 7.39
C LEU A 37 7.54 15.86 8.66
N VAL A 38 7.51 14.74 9.38
CA VAL A 38 6.72 14.58 10.60
C VAL A 38 7.25 15.52 11.69
N GLU A 39 8.57 15.56 11.91
CA GLU A 39 9.19 16.49 12.87
C GLU A 39 8.82 17.95 12.54
N TYR A 40 8.96 18.35 11.28
CA TYR A 40 8.54 19.68 10.84
C TYR A 40 7.07 19.98 11.14
N LEU A 41 6.15 19.04 10.86
CA LEU A 41 4.72 19.25 11.11
C LEU A 41 4.40 19.31 12.61
N VAL A 42 5.10 18.54 13.44
CA VAL A 42 4.96 18.54 14.90
C VAL A 42 5.48 19.86 15.50
N ASP A 43 6.67 20.30 15.09
CA ASP A 43 7.30 21.55 15.55
C ASP A 43 6.43 22.77 15.23
N ASN A 44 5.69 22.72 14.11
CA ASN A 44 4.77 23.77 13.68
C ASN A 44 3.33 23.55 14.19
N GLN A 45 3.10 22.64 15.14
CA GLN A 45 1.81 22.38 15.79
C GLN A 45 0.66 22.07 14.80
N ILE A 46 0.98 21.42 13.68
CA ILE A 46 -0.03 21.05 12.68
C ILE A 46 -0.86 19.86 13.19
N ASN A 47 -2.17 20.03 13.23
CA ASN A 47 -3.11 18.98 13.60
C ASN A 47 -3.49 18.11 12.39
N GLY A 48 -3.86 16.85 12.63
CA GLY A 48 -4.33 15.98 11.55
C GLY A 48 -3.22 15.48 10.62
N ILE A 49 -2.01 15.28 11.14
CA ILE A 49 -0.84 14.81 10.38
C ILE A 49 -1.13 13.50 9.64
N HIS A 50 -1.77 12.53 10.30
CA HIS A 50 -2.07 11.23 9.70
C HIS A 50 -2.92 11.36 8.42
N PRO A 51 -4.13 11.96 8.42
CA PRO A 51 -4.92 12.09 7.19
C PRO A 51 -4.24 12.97 6.12
N LEU A 52 -3.39 13.93 6.50
CA LEU A 52 -2.61 14.75 5.57
C LEU A 52 -1.61 13.89 4.79
N ILE A 53 -0.71 13.20 5.49
CA ILE A 53 0.34 12.40 4.86
C ILE A 53 -0.27 11.21 4.13
N MET A 54 -1.16 10.47 4.79
CA MET A 54 -1.78 9.29 4.18
C MET A 54 -2.65 9.66 2.98
N GLY A 55 -3.29 10.82 2.99
CA GLY A 55 -4.06 11.32 1.85
C GLY A 55 -3.19 11.53 0.62
N GLU A 56 -2.03 12.17 0.79
CA GLU A 56 -1.11 12.44 -0.31
C GLU A 56 -0.42 11.16 -0.82
N VAL A 57 0.05 10.29 0.09
CA VAL A 57 0.65 8.99 -0.28
C VAL A 57 -0.35 8.14 -1.04
N GLU A 58 -1.59 8.03 -0.54
CA GLU A 58 -2.64 7.26 -1.19
C GLU A 58 -3.00 7.81 -2.57
N LYS A 59 -3.14 9.13 -2.70
CA LYS A 59 -3.40 9.80 -3.98
C LYS A 59 -2.34 9.44 -5.01
N ARG A 60 -1.06 9.54 -4.64
CA ARG A 60 0.07 9.22 -5.53
C ARG A 60 0.06 7.75 -5.96
N LEU A 61 -0.14 6.83 -5.02
CA LEU A 61 -0.21 5.40 -5.32
C LEU A 61 -1.34 5.09 -6.30
N ILE A 62 -2.54 5.60 -6.05
CA ILE A 62 -3.71 5.36 -6.89
C ILE A 62 -3.50 5.90 -8.31
N ILE A 63 -3.01 7.13 -8.44
CA ILE A 63 -2.75 7.76 -9.74
C ILE A 63 -1.73 6.93 -10.52
N LYS A 64 -0.58 6.61 -9.90
CA LYS A 64 0.50 5.88 -10.58
C LYS A 64 0.07 4.49 -11.02
N VAL A 65 -0.68 3.76 -10.19
CA VAL A 65 -1.16 2.43 -10.56
C VAL A 65 -2.25 2.50 -11.64
N LEU A 66 -3.11 3.52 -11.63
CA LEU A 66 -4.08 3.74 -12.71
C LEU A 66 -3.42 4.05 -14.05
N GLU A 67 -2.41 4.92 -14.07
CA GLU A 67 -1.60 5.23 -15.25
C GLU A 67 -0.97 3.95 -15.82
N ARG A 68 -0.32 3.15 -14.96
CA ARG A 68 0.27 1.86 -15.34
C ARG A 68 -0.76 0.85 -15.84
N SER A 69 -1.97 0.89 -15.31
CA SER A 69 -3.10 0.05 -15.73
C SER A 69 -3.86 0.63 -16.92
N ARG A 70 -3.39 1.73 -17.53
CA ARG A 70 -4.05 2.43 -18.66
C ARG A 70 -5.51 2.76 -18.36
N GLY A 71 -5.80 3.19 -17.13
CA GLY A 71 -7.15 3.52 -16.67
C GLY A 71 -8.03 2.31 -16.31
N ASN A 72 -7.53 1.07 -16.41
CA ASN A 72 -8.28 -0.11 -15.97
C ASN A 72 -8.40 -0.17 -14.45
N LYS A 73 -9.54 0.30 -13.94
CA LYS A 73 -9.85 0.37 -12.50
C LYS A 73 -9.83 -1.00 -11.81
N LEU A 74 -10.26 -2.06 -12.49
CA LEU A 74 -10.29 -3.41 -11.91
C LEU A 74 -8.87 -3.95 -11.73
N GLN A 75 -8.02 -3.76 -12.74
CA GLN A 75 -6.60 -4.13 -12.67
C GLN A 75 -5.87 -3.30 -11.62
N ALA A 76 -6.10 -1.98 -11.58
CA ALA A 76 -5.49 -1.11 -10.59
C ALA A 76 -5.88 -1.49 -9.15
N ALA A 77 -7.16 -1.77 -8.89
CA ALA A 77 -7.62 -2.24 -7.59
C ALA A 77 -6.95 -3.56 -7.17
N ARG A 78 -6.78 -4.51 -8.09
CA ARG A 78 -6.05 -5.77 -7.84
C ARG A 78 -4.58 -5.52 -7.51
N LEU A 79 -3.90 -4.67 -8.28
CA LEU A 79 -2.48 -4.33 -8.05
C LEU A 79 -2.26 -3.64 -6.70
N LEU A 80 -3.20 -2.78 -6.28
CA LEU A 80 -3.18 -2.15 -4.96
C LEU A 80 -3.63 -3.07 -3.82
N GLY A 81 -4.10 -4.29 -4.11
CA GLY A 81 -4.60 -5.22 -3.10
C GLY A 81 -5.91 -4.78 -2.44
N MET A 82 -6.72 -3.98 -3.15
CA MET A 82 -7.96 -3.40 -2.62
C MET A 82 -9.20 -4.01 -3.26
N SER A 83 -10.30 -4.10 -2.49
CA SER A 83 -11.61 -4.42 -3.08
C SER A 83 -12.04 -3.34 -4.08
N ARG A 84 -12.77 -3.73 -5.13
CA ARG A 84 -13.38 -2.79 -6.10
C ARG A 84 -14.20 -1.71 -5.40
N ASN A 85 -14.96 -2.05 -4.36
CA ASN A 85 -15.81 -1.10 -3.64
C ASN A 85 -14.97 -0.04 -2.93
N THR A 86 -13.88 -0.45 -2.26
CA THR A 86 -12.96 0.48 -1.59
C THR A 86 -12.25 1.37 -2.60
N PHE A 87 -11.76 0.78 -3.71
CA PHE A 87 -11.08 1.53 -4.77
C PHE A 87 -12.00 2.58 -5.39
N SER A 88 -13.25 2.22 -5.73
CA SER A 88 -14.23 3.15 -6.31
C SER A 88 -14.51 4.36 -5.40
N ARG A 89 -14.71 4.14 -4.08
CA ARG A 89 -14.92 5.24 -3.14
C ARG A 89 -13.70 6.17 -3.07
N LYS A 90 -12.49 5.60 -3.08
CA LYS A 90 -11.25 6.38 -3.04
C LYS A 90 -11.06 7.23 -4.30
N ILE A 91 -11.35 6.67 -5.48
CA ILE A 91 -11.35 7.43 -6.73
C ILE A 91 -12.37 8.55 -6.73
N GLN A 92 -13.60 8.29 -6.28
CA GLN A 92 -14.63 9.34 -6.19
C GLN A 92 -14.18 10.49 -5.29
N LYS A 93 -13.60 10.17 -4.12
CA LYS A 93 -13.06 11.19 -3.21
C LYS A 93 -11.96 12.02 -3.89
N LEU A 94 -11.03 11.37 -4.61
CA LEU A 94 -9.95 12.07 -5.32
C LEU A 94 -10.47 12.99 -6.43
N VAL A 95 -11.44 12.53 -7.22
CA VAL A 95 -12.05 13.33 -8.31
C VAL A 95 -12.79 14.54 -7.74
N VAL A 96 -13.62 14.34 -6.71
CA VAL A 96 -14.37 15.43 -6.06
C VAL A 96 -13.41 16.47 -5.47
N SER A 97 -12.33 16.05 -4.82
CA SER A 97 -11.32 16.97 -4.28
C SER A 97 -10.51 17.72 -5.36
N SER A 98 -10.49 17.27 -6.63
CA SER A 98 -9.85 18.00 -7.73
C SER A 98 -10.77 18.99 -8.45
N SER A 99 -12.09 18.87 -8.27
CA SER A 99 -13.10 19.69 -8.94
C SER A 99 -13.72 20.78 -8.04
N LEU A 100 -13.20 20.97 -6.82
CA LEU A 100 -13.65 21.98 -5.85
C LEU A 100 -12.73 23.22 -5.80
N GLY A 101 -11.84 23.38 -6.78
CA GLY A 101 -10.90 24.51 -6.84
C GLY A 101 -11.37 25.74 -7.62
N ASP A 102 -12.57 25.70 -8.21
CA ASP A 102 -12.97 26.69 -9.23
C ASP A 102 -14.14 27.62 -8.82
N GLU A 103 -14.71 27.53 -7.61
CA GLU A 103 -15.93 28.29 -7.24
C GLU A 103 -15.78 29.34 -6.11
N GLU A 104 -14.58 29.66 -5.62
CA GLU A 104 -14.38 30.70 -4.59
C GLU A 104 -13.96 32.09 -5.13
N SER A 105 -14.13 32.37 -6.42
CA SER A 105 -13.76 33.68 -7.04
C SER A 105 -14.91 34.66 -7.31
N GLU A 106 -16.12 34.42 -6.80
CA GLU A 106 -17.20 35.42 -6.85
C GLU A 106 -17.85 35.62 -5.47
N MET A 107 -17.12 36.34 -4.61
CA MET A 107 -17.71 37.25 -3.62
C MET A 107 -17.06 38.62 -3.73
#